data_AF-A0A3P8WBA8-F1
#
_entry.id   AF-A0A3P8WBA8-F1
#
_cell.length_a   1.000
_cell.length_b   1.000
_cell.length_c   1.000
_cell.angle_alpha   90.00
_cell.angle_beta   90.00
_cell.angle_gamma   90.00
#
_symmetry.space_group_name_H-M   'P 1'
#
loop_
_entity.id
_entity.type
_entity.pdbx_description
1 polymer ?
#
loop_
_entity_poly.entity_id
_entity_poly.type
_entity_poly.pdbx_seq_one_letter_code
_entity_poly.pdbx_strand_id
1 'polypeptide(L)'
;MGCWVKNLDLSRLSDEEAKHVWRVVQRDFDLRKKEEVRLGDLKTRVKREDIKRELLGQWSGRTAAYCIHCLQPFKFLLKSKRRCVDCELFICKACSRYNKTDRGYVCDSCHMVRVLKTGTLEWYYENLRTRFRNFGSVKVMQSLFKRLRTDRGESTGESMS
;
A
#
# COMPACT_ATOMS: atom_id res chain seq x y z
N MET A 1 -24.82 15.12 17.25
CA MET A 1 -24.70 16.26 16.32
C MET A 1 -24.40 15.73 14.93
N GLY A 2 -25.40 15.69 14.05
CA GLY A 2 -25.22 15.24 12.67
C GLY A 2 -24.48 16.29 11.87
N CYS A 3 -23.23 16.03 11.50
CA CYS A 3 -22.53 16.85 10.52
C CYS A 3 -23.17 16.57 9.16
N TRP A 4 -24.09 17.44 8.73
CA TRP A 4 -24.59 17.45 7.35
C TRP A 4 -23.40 17.68 6.42
N VAL A 5 -22.86 16.60 5.86
CA VAL A 5 -21.86 16.69 4.81
C VAL A 5 -22.55 17.39 3.64
N LYS A 6 -22.24 18.68 3.43
CA LYS A 6 -22.67 19.42 2.24
C LYS A 6 -22.33 18.58 1.01
N ASN A 7 -23.35 18.25 0.21
CA ASN A 7 -23.13 17.59 -1.06
C ASN A 7 -22.28 18.50 -1.95
N LEU A 8 -21.25 17.93 -2.56
CA LEU A 8 -20.41 18.65 -3.51
C LEU A 8 -21.24 18.90 -4.77
N ASP A 9 -21.53 20.16 -5.07
CA ASP A 9 -22.24 20.57 -6.27
C ASP A 9 -21.25 20.89 -7.40
N LEU A 10 -21.38 20.17 -8.52
CA LEU A 10 -20.54 20.30 -9.72
C LEU A 10 -21.37 20.70 -10.96
N SER A 11 -22.61 21.15 -10.77
CA SER A 11 -23.50 21.61 -11.85
C SER A 11 -22.93 22.78 -12.65
N ARG A 12 -22.11 23.64 -12.03
CA ARG A 12 -21.55 24.85 -12.64
C ARG A 12 -20.35 24.61 -13.56
N LEU A 13 -19.82 23.38 -13.61
CA LEU A 13 -18.71 23.07 -14.52
C LEU A 13 -19.25 22.96 -15.95
N SER A 14 -18.49 23.43 -16.94
CA SER A 14 -18.73 23.06 -18.34
C SER A 14 -18.50 21.56 -18.56
N ASP A 15 -18.97 21.02 -19.70
CA ASP A 15 -18.74 19.62 -20.05
C ASP A 15 -17.26 19.30 -20.22
N GLU A 16 -16.48 20.21 -20.79
CA GLU A 16 -15.04 20.04 -20.98
C GLU A 16 -14.29 20.03 -19.64
N GLU A 17 -14.67 20.89 -18.70
CA GLU A 17 -14.14 20.86 -17.32
C GLU A 17 -14.53 19.56 -16.61
N ALA A 18 -15.77 19.12 -16.72
CA ALA A 18 -16.23 17.87 -16.10
C ALA A 18 -15.49 16.65 -16.66
N LYS A 19 -15.29 16.57 -17.98
CA LYS A 19 -14.46 15.54 -18.63
C LYS A 19 -13.01 15.60 -18.14
N HIS A 20 -12.45 16.79 -17.95
CA HIS A 20 -11.11 16.94 -17.41
C HIS A 20 -11.01 16.43 -15.97
N VAL A 21 -11.93 16.85 -15.08
CA VAL A 21 -12.00 16.39 -13.69
C VAL A 21 -12.18 14.87 -13.63
N TRP A 22 -13.02 14.29 -14.48
CA TRP A 22 -13.19 12.83 -14.59
C TRP A 22 -11.87 12.11 -14.87
N ARG A 23 -11.06 12.59 -15.83
CA ARG A 23 -9.74 12.02 -16.12
C ARG A 23 -8.77 12.12 -14.95
N VAL A 24 -8.83 13.20 -14.16
CA VAL A 24 -8.02 13.33 -12.93
C VAL A 24 -8.45 12.31 -11.89
N VAL A 25 -9.77 12.16 -11.69
CA VAL A 25 -10.35 11.18 -10.76
C VAL A 25 -9.95 9.76 -11.16
N GLN A 26 -10.05 9.38 -12.44
CA GLN A 26 -9.62 8.06 -12.91
C GLN A 26 -8.15 7.76 -12.58
N ARG A 27 -7.24 8.72 -12.81
CA ARG A 27 -5.82 8.54 -12.46
C ARG A 27 -5.60 8.34 -10.96
N ASP A 28 -6.37 9.02 -10.10
CA ASP A 28 -6.30 8.81 -8.64
C ASP A 28 -6.79 7.40 -8.26
N PHE A 29 -7.87 6.90 -8.87
CA PHE A 29 -8.32 5.52 -8.67
C PHE A 29 -7.26 4.50 -9.11
N ASP A 30 -6.67 4.69 -10.28
CA ASP A 30 -5.61 3.82 -10.80
C ASP A 30 -4.38 3.83 -9.88
N LEU A 31 -3.98 5.00 -9.40
CA LEU A 31 -2.85 5.15 -8.49
C LEU A 31 -3.10 4.42 -7.16
N ARG A 32 -4.29 4.60 -6.58
CA ARG A 32 -4.69 3.89 -5.35
C ARG A 32 -4.74 2.39 -5.56
N LYS A 33 -5.24 1.93 -6.71
CA LYS A 33 -5.31 0.49 -6.99
C LYS A 33 -3.92 -0.12 -7.14
N LYS A 34 -3.01 0.57 -7.83
CA LYS A 34 -1.60 0.16 -7.93
C LYS A 34 -0.94 0.06 -6.56
N GLU A 35 -1.19 1.03 -5.68
CA GLU A 35 -0.63 1.02 -4.33
C GLU A 35 -1.23 -0.10 -3.45
N GLU A 36 -2.55 -0.33 -3.55
CA GLU A 36 -3.21 -1.45 -2.87
C GLU A 36 -2.59 -2.80 -3.29
N VAL A 37 -2.40 -3.02 -4.60
CA VAL A 37 -1.76 -4.24 -5.13
C VAL A 37 -0.32 -4.34 -4.63
N ARG A 38 0.47 -3.27 -4.74
CA ARG A 38 1.88 -3.25 -4.32
C ARG A 38 2.04 -3.60 -2.83
N LEU A 39 1.21 -3.01 -1.96
CA LEU A 39 1.22 -3.30 -0.52
C LEU A 39 0.68 -4.71 -0.21
N GLY A 40 -0.33 -5.18 -0.96
CA GLY A 40 -0.85 -6.55 -0.86
C GLY A 40 0.19 -7.61 -1.19
N ASP A 41 0.93 -7.43 -2.27
CA ASP A 41 2.03 -8.31 -2.68
C ASP A 41 3.16 -8.30 -1.64
N LEU A 42 3.52 -7.12 -1.13
CA LEU A 42 4.52 -6.99 -0.07
C LEU A 42 4.10 -7.72 1.21
N LYS A 43 2.83 -7.58 1.62
CA LYS A 43 2.25 -8.28 2.79
C LYS A 43 2.28 -9.80 2.61
N THR A 44 1.96 -10.28 1.41
CA THR A 44 2.03 -11.71 1.08
C THR A 44 3.46 -12.25 1.16
N ARG A 45 4.44 -11.48 0.67
CA ARG A 45 5.87 -11.84 0.77
C ARG A 45 6.38 -11.87 2.21
N VAL A 46 5.98 -10.89 3.03
CA VAL A 46 6.29 -10.87 4.48
C VAL A 46 5.74 -12.13 5.15
N LYS A 47 4.45 -12.43 4.97
CA LYS A 47 3.82 -13.64 5.54
C LYS A 47 4.53 -14.93 5.13
N ARG A 48 4.95 -15.05 3.87
CA ARG A 48 5.70 -16.22 3.38
C ARG A 48 7.02 -16.39 4.13
N GLU A 49 7.75 -15.31 4.36
CA GLU A 49 9.01 -15.36 5.12
C GLU A 49 8.78 -15.67 6.61
N ASP A 50 7.67 -15.22 7.19
CA ASP A 50 7.31 -15.54 8.59
C ASP A 50 7.00 -17.03 8.75
N ILE A 51 6.15 -17.60 7.88
CA ILE A 51 5.86 -19.04 7.86
C ILE A 51 7.15 -19.86 7.67
N LYS A 52 8.01 -19.42 6.75
CA LYS A 52 9.31 -20.07 6.54
C LYS A 52 10.17 -20.07 7.80
N ARG A 53 10.19 -18.97 8.54
CA ARG A 53 10.93 -18.85 9.81
C ARG A 53 10.34 -19.75 10.89
N GLU A 54 9.03 -19.84 11.00
CA GLU A 54 8.35 -20.74 11.96
C GLU A 54 8.72 -22.20 11.71
N LEU A 55 8.68 -22.63 10.45
CA LEU A 55 9.08 -24.00 10.05
C LEU A 55 10.56 -24.28 10.36
N LEU A 56 11.43 -23.28 10.19
CA LEU A 56 12.86 -23.39 10.49
C LEU A 56 13.19 -23.22 11.98
N GLY A 57 12.29 -22.63 12.78
CA GLY A 57 12.46 -22.45 14.23
C GLY A 57 12.59 -23.78 14.98
N GLN A 58 12.02 -24.85 14.43
CA GLN A 58 12.21 -26.22 14.90
C GLN A 58 13.66 -26.74 14.72
N TRP A 59 14.51 -26.03 13.97
CA TRP A 59 15.89 -26.40 13.64
C TRP A 59 16.94 -25.57 14.38
N SER A 60 16.57 -24.93 15.50
CA SER A 60 17.33 -23.91 16.24
C SER A 60 18.79 -24.24 16.58
N GLY A 61 19.20 -25.51 16.57
CA GLY A 61 20.61 -25.92 16.71
C GLY A 61 21.49 -25.75 15.46
N ARG A 62 20.92 -25.53 14.26
CA ARG A 62 21.66 -25.52 12.96
C ARG A 62 21.73 -24.15 12.29
N THR A 63 21.10 -23.12 12.82
CA THR A 63 20.97 -21.79 12.19
C THR A 63 22.25 -20.94 12.23
N ALA A 64 23.25 -21.31 13.03
CA ALA A 64 24.52 -20.58 13.10
C ALA A 64 25.42 -20.74 11.86
N ALA A 65 25.24 -21.82 11.09
CA ALA A 65 26.08 -22.17 9.93
C ALA A 65 25.48 -21.76 8.57
N TYR A 66 24.19 -21.42 8.52
CA TYR A 66 23.46 -21.13 7.30
C TYR A 66 22.74 -19.77 7.36
N CYS A 67 22.60 -19.11 6.21
CA CYS A 67 21.74 -17.93 6.09
C CYS A 67 20.27 -18.35 6.30
N ILE A 68 19.56 -17.71 7.23
CA ILE A 68 18.16 -18.07 7.51
C ILE A 68 17.23 -17.88 6.29
N HIS A 69 17.57 -16.96 5.37
CA HIS A 69 16.72 -16.65 4.22
C HIS A 69 17.01 -17.52 3.00
N CYS A 70 18.26 -17.68 2.59
CA CYS A 70 18.58 -18.47 1.38
C CYS A 70 19.01 -19.91 1.69
N LEU A 71 19.15 -20.27 2.97
CA LEU A 71 19.58 -21.59 3.44
C LEU A 71 20.96 -22.03 2.91
N GLN A 72 21.72 -21.08 2.37
CA GLN A 72 23.09 -21.33 1.91
C GLN A 72 24.06 -21.26 3.09
N PRO A 73 25.04 -22.18 3.17
CA PRO A 73 26.05 -22.15 4.22
C PRO A 73 26.91 -20.89 4.14
N PHE A 74 27.35 -20.39 5.29
CA PHE A 74 28.36 -19.35 5.37
C PHE A 74 29.73 -19.96 5.04
N LYS A 75 30.14 -19.89 3.76
CA LYS A 75 31.49 -20.30 3.36
C LYS A 75 32.51 -19.25 3.85
N PHE A 76 33.59 -19.72 4.46
CA PHE A 76 34.62 -18.95 5.17
C PHE A 76 35.23 -17.78 4.36
N LEU A 77 35.21 -17.82 3.01
CA LEU A 77 35.96 -16.86 2.17
C LEU A 77 35.12 -15.94 1.26
N LEU A 78 33.82 -16.17 1.07
CA LEU A 78 33.02 -15.40 0.07
C LEU A 78 31.67 -14.87 0.59
N LYS A 79 31.14 -15.41 1.70
CA LYS A 79 29.85 -14.99 2.26
C LYS A 79 30.03 -14.58 3.71
N SER A 80 30.43 -13.32 3.94
CA SER A 80 30.53 -12.74 5.28
C SER A 80 29.20 -12.92 6.03
N LYS A 81 29.25 -13.59 7.17
CA LYS A 81 28.14 -13.75 8.11
C LYS A 81 27.79 -12.38 8.71
N ARG A 82 26.51 -12.01 8.71
CA ARG A 82 25.99 -10.76 9.28
C ARG A 82 24.86 -11.09 10.23
N ARG A 83 24.66 -10.29 11.28
CA ARG A 83 23.51 -10.38 12.18
C ARG A 83 22.53 -9.26 11.84
N CYS A 84 21.26 -9.61 11.64
CA CYS A 84 20.21 -8.61 11.42
C CYS A 84 19.98 -7.83 12.71
N VAL A 85 19.90 -6.50 12.65
CA VAL A 85 19.60 -5.68 13.84
C VAL A 85 18.16 -5.84 14.33
N ASP A 86 17.21 -6.17 13.44
CA ASP A 86 15.79 -6.30 13.79
C ASP A 86 15.41 -7.65 14.40
N CYS A 87 15.82 -8.75 13.77
CA CYS A 87 15.42 -10.10 14.20
C CYS A 87 16.58 -10.92 14.79
N GLU A 88 17.78 -10.35 14.84
CA GLU A 88 18.98 -10.99 15.41
C GLU A 88 19.46 -12.29 14.74
N LEU A 89 18.81 -12.72 13.66
CA LEU A 89 19.18 -13.93 12.91
C LEU A 89 20.38 -13.68 11.98
N PHE A 90 21.09 -14.76 11.67
CA PHE A 90 22.24 -14.71 10.77
C PHE A 90 21.85 -14.76 9.29
N ILE A 91 22.45 -13.85 8.52
CA ILE A 91 22.15 -13.63 7.11
C ILE A 91 23.44 -13.45 6.30
N CYS A 92 23.38 -13.79 5.01
CA CYS A 92 24.50 -13.55 4.09
C CYS A 92 24.42 -12.14 3.48
N LYS A 93 25.53 -11.69 2.86
CA LYS A 93 25.60 -10.39 2.17
C LYS A 93 24.43 -10.16 1.20
N ALA A 94 24.07 -11.17 0.41
CA ALA A 94 23.01 -11.07 -0.60
C ALA A 94 21.58 -10.98 -0.03
N CYS A 95 21.37 -11.37 1.23
CA CYS A 95 20.07 -11.32 1.92
C CYS A 95 19.99 -10.15 2.93
N SER A 96 20.87 -9.16 2.79
CA SER A 96 21.06 -8.10 3.78
C SER A 96 21.34 -6.75 3.12
N ARG A 97 20.91 -5.69 3.79
CA ARG A 97 21.11 -4.29 3.41
C ARG A 97 21.73 -3.55 4.58
N TYR A 98 22.67 -2.65 4.31
CA TYR A 98 23.20 -1.79 5.36
C TYR A 98 22.26 -0.62 5.60
N ASN A 99 21.84 -0.44 6.84
CA ASN A 99 21.07 0.71 7.30
C ASN A 99 22.04 1.73 7.90
N LYS A 100 22.09 2.93 7.31
CA LYS A 100 22.97 4.02 7.78
C LYS A 100 22.54 4.58 9.14
N THR A 101 21.23 4.70 9.37
CA THR A 101 20.65 5.23 10.60
C THR A 101 20.96 4.32 11.79
N ASP A 102 20.74 3.02 11.62
CA ASP A 102 20.95 2.03 12.69
C ASP A 102 22.40 1.54 12.78
N ARG A 103 23.28 2.03 11.90
CA ARG A 103 24.69 1.61 11.74
C ARG A 103 24.86 0.08 11.72
N GLY A 104 23.98 -0.62 11.01
CA GLY A 104 23.90 -2.08 11.06
C GLY A 104 23.27 -2.71 9.84
N TYR A 105 23.25 -4.04 9.80
CA TYR A 105 22.64 -4.79 8.70
C TYR A 105 21.20 -5.18 9.03
N VAL A 106 20.31 -5.02 8.05
CA VAL A 106 18.91 -5.45 8.12
C VAL A 106 18.70 -6.51 7.04
N CYS A 107 18.01 -7.60 7.37
CA CYS A 107 17.66 -8.61 6.37
C CYS A 107 16.56 -8.11 5.42
N ASP A 108 16.48 -8.66 4.21
CA ASP A 108 15.45 -8.25 3.24
C ASP A 108 14.03 -8.41 3.79
N SER A 109 13.77 -9.44 4.60
CA SER A 109 12.46 -9.65 5.26
C SER A 109 12.11 -8.53 6.24
N CYS A 110 13.00 -8.19 7.17
CA CYS A 110 12.77 -7.10 8.13
C CYS A 110 12.70 -5.73 7.43
N HIS A 111 13.48 -5.53 6.36
CA HIS A 111 13.35 -4.35 5.51
C HIS A 111 11.96 -4.28 4.85
N MET A 112 11.44 -5.39 4.31
CA MET A 112 10.07 -5.45 3.76
C MET A 112 9.02 -5.12 4.83
N VAL A 113 9.19 -5.59 6.07
CA VAL A 113 8.30 -5.25 7.20
C VAL A 113 8.32 -3.75 7.48
N ARG A 114 9.50 -3.12 7.54
CA ARG A 114 9.62 -1.67 7.72
C ARG A 114 8.93 -0.89 6.59
N VAL A 115 9.18 -1.27 5.34
CA VAL A 115 8.54 -0.66 4.17
C VAL A 115 7.02 -0.83 4.21
N LEU A 116 6.52 -2.01 4.61
CA LEU A 116 5.09 -2.26 4.73
C LEU A 116 4.48 -1.37 5.82
N LYS A 117 5.08 -1.32 7.01
CA LYS A 117 4.61 -0.51 8.14
C LYS A 117 4.58 0.99 7.82
N THR A 118 5.60 1.49 7.12
CA THR A 118 5.61 2.90 6.68
C THR A 118 4.64 3.13 5.53
N GLY A 119 4.59 2.22 4.56
CA GLY A 119 3.80 2.36 3.34
C GLY A 119 2.29 2.22 3.54
N THR A 120 1.84 1.46 4.55
CA THR A 120 0.41 1.35 4.86
C THR A 120 -0.18 2.64 5.39
N LEU A 121 0.65 3.55 5.93
CA LEU A 121 0.24 4.85 6.47
C LEU A 121 -0.99 4.72 7.39
N GLU A 122 -1.03 3.68 8.24
CA GLU A 122 -2.19 3.35 9.08
C GLU A 122 -2.68 4.57 9.88
N TRP A 123 -1.76 5.27 10.55
CA TRP A 123 -2.06 6.49 11.32
C TRP A 123 -2.79 7.56 10.49
N TYR A 124 -2.46 7.71 9.21
CA TYR A 124 -3.06 8.72 8.34
C TYR A 124 -4.46 8.28 7.90
N TYR A 125 -4.60 7.03 7.45
CA TYR A 125 -5.88 6.53 6.94
C TYR A 125 -6.90 6.25 8.04
N GLU A 126 -6.48 5.89 9.26
CA GLU A 126 -7.38 5.79 10.42
C GLU A 126 -7.96 7.16 10.80
N ASN A 127 -7.09 8.17 10.90
CA ASN A 127 -7.49 9.55 11.16
C ASN A 127 -8.37 10.13 10.05
N LEU A 128 -8.13 9.77 8.79
CA LEU A 128 -9.03 10.17 7.70
C LEU A 128 -10.40 9.51 7.79
N ARG A 129 -10.46 8.22 8.11
CA ARG A 129 -11.72 7.48 8.22
C ARG A 129 -12.59 7.95 9.38
N THR A 130 -12.00 8.47 10.45
CA THR A 130 -12.75 9.07 11.56
C THR A 130 -13.42 10.40 11.16
N ARG A 131 -12.84 11.13 10.20
CA ARG A 131 -13.35 12.43 9.73
C ARG A 131 -14.22 12.34 8.48
N PHE A 132 -13.94 11.37 7.60
CA PHE A 132 -14.58 11.26 6.29
C PHE A 132 -14.95 9.81 5.97
N ARG A 133 -16.23 9.60 5.60
CA ARG A 133 -16.73 8.28 5.20
C ARG A 133 -16.11 7.75 3.90
N ASN A 134 -15.78 8.64 2.96
CA ASN A 134 -15.25 8.31 1.64
C ASN A 134 -14.08 9.24 1.28
N PHE A 135 -13.18 8.78 0.43
CA PHE A 135 -12.14 9.62 -0.17
C PHE A 135 -12.74 10.72 -1.08
N GLY A 136 -12.01 11.81 -1.25
CA GLY A 136 -12.44 12.96 -2.06
C GLY A 136 -12.85 12.55 -3.49
N SER A 137 -12.04 11.75 -4.17
CA SER A 137 -12.30 11.28 -5.54
C SER A 137 -13.60 10.47 -5.66
N VAL A 138 -13.99 9.71 -4.63
CA VAL A 138 -15.27 9.00 -4.59
C VAL A 138 -16.42 10.00 -4.52
N LYS A 139 -16.31 11.05 -3.68
CA LYS A 139 -17.33 12.10 -3.60
C LYS A 139 -17.45 12.89 -4.91
N VAL A 140 -16.34 13.20 -5.55
CA VAL A 140 -16.31 13.88 -6.85
C VAL A 140 -16.95 13.01 -7.93
N MET A 141 -16.57 11.73 -8.01
CA MET A 141 -17.17 10.76 -8.95
C MET A 141 -18.68 10.65 -8.76
N GLN A 142 -19.17 10.53 -7.53
CA GLN A 142 -20.60 10.48 -7.22
C GLN A 142 -21.34 11.75 -7.68
N SER A 143 -20.74 12.93 -7.50
CA SER A 143 -21.33 14.20 -7.95
C SER A 143 -21.36 14.33 -9.48
N LEU A 144 -20.27 13.95 -10.17
CA LEU A 144 -20.22 13.92 -11.63
C LEU A 144 -21.28 12.96 -12.22
N PHE A 145 -21.46 11.77 -11.63
CA PHE A 145 -22.51 10.86 -12.06
C PHE A 145 -23.91 11.40 -11.83
N LYS A 146 -24.13 12.14 -10.73
CA LYS A 146 -25.42 12.77 -10.46
C LYS A 146 -25.76 13.81 -11.53
N ARG A 147 -24.81 14.67 -11.89
CA ARG A 147 -24.97 15.64 -13.00
C ARG A 147 -25.38 14.96 -14.30
N LEU A 148 -24.63 13.92 -14.72
CA LEU A 148 -24.91 13.18 -15.96
C LEU A 148 -26.31 12.53 -16.01
N ARG A 149 -26.93 12.29 -14.85
CA ARG A 149 -28.30 11.77 -14.75
C ARG A 149 -29.34 12.89 -14.82
N THR A 150 -29.05 14.04 -14.22
CA THR A 150 -29.90 15.24 -14.34
C THR A 150 -29.97 15.69 -15.80
N ASP A 151 -28.82 15.83 -16.48
CA ASP A 151 -28.76 16.27 -17.88
C ASP A 151 -29.52 15.32 -18.83
N ARG A 152 -29.57 14.02 -18.51
CA ARG A 152 -30.34 13.02 -19.27
C ARG A 152 -31.83 13.00 -18.95
N GLY A 153 -32.23 13.40 -17.75
CA GLY A 153 -33.63 13.49 -17.34
C GLY A 153 -34.39 14.67 -17.97
N GLU A 154 -33.69 15.75 -18.29
CA GLU A 154 -34.26 16.91 -19.00
C GLU A 154 -34.46 16.64 -20.51
N SER A 155 -33.66 15.74 -21.11
CA SER A 155 -33.78 15.42 -22.54
C SER A 155 -34.99 14.57 -22.95
N THR A 156 -35.83 14.12 -22.01
CA THR A 156 -37.04 13.33 -22.29
C THR A 156 -38.36 14.08 -22.07
N GLY A 157 -38.31 15.38 -21.77
CA GLY A 157 -39.49 16.20 -21.42
C GLY A 157 -40.03 17.11 -22.53
N GLU A 158 -39.45 17.11 -23.73
CA GLU A 158 -39.76 18.11 -24.77
C GLU A 158 -40.13 17.46 -26.11
N SER A 159 -41.26 16.77 -26.13
CA SER A 159 -42.01 16.49 -27.37
C SER A 159 -43.42 16.01 -27.04
N MET A 160 -44.33 16.96 -26.84
CA MET A 160 -45.76 16.84 -27.21
C MET A 160 -46.40 18.24 -27.09
N SER A 161 -46.41 18.94 -28.21
CA SER A 161 -47.38 19.99 -28.56
C SER A 161 -47.77 19.77 -30.01
#